data_AF-A0A355U8Y2-F1
#
_entry.id   AF-A0A355U8Y2-F1
#
_cell.length_a   1.000
_cell.length_b   1.000
_cell.length_c   1.000
_cell.angle_alpha   90.00
_cell.angle_beta   90.00
_cell.angle_gamma   90.00
#
_symmetry.space_group_name_H-M   'P 1'
#
loop_
_entity.id
_entity.type
_entity.pdbx_description
1 polymer ?
#
loop_
_entity_poly.entity_id
_entity_poly.type
_entity_poly.pdbx_seq_one_letter_code
_entity_poly.pdbx_strand_id
1 'polypeptide(L)'
;QEQYLYGTNEWIPIEDKRDQALLLSDCITVFKHPDAKLVYQDGRKLDYWVSRKMIIPVNKENCLKSGIVSEKFAEQIPDSIVISIPKSKNYLSKQELFFLDFLSTYQWDRPLNVLNQGGDLNIGLRDYLMYEGFSCKFVPIKNKVQSLDVGLVDTDELYDKIVNKSCFDAVSREDYCVDYQNTYTFLGVMSLRSLFTSAANAFLAAGEKDRAEEMLDKCQQVLKPKEYPYDNSLLGWASNSLLPITMVKDYYALGKPEKAQALARELNKELLESIRFYLDFYSICKNDFEYNCNLIYYLANDVIREAGDKEFADEIANSLSDYLSAMQ
;
A
#
# COMPACT_ATOMS: atom_id res chain seq x y z
N GLN A 1 -8.19 31.96 -7.27
CA GLN A 1 -9.23 31.18 -7.98
C GLN A 1 -8.89 31.01 -9.46
N GLU A 2 -8.51 32.09 -10.18
CA GLU A 2 -8.13 32.04 -11.59
C GLU A 2 -7.00 31.03 -11.91
N GLN A 3 -6.02 30.92 -11.01
CA GLN A 3 -4.87 30.00 -11.11
C GLN A 3 -5.24 28.51 -11.23
N TYR A 4 -6.49 28.14 -10.95
CA TYR A 4 -6.99 26.76 -11.00
C TYR A 4 -8.02 26.51 -12.10
N LEU A 5 -8.37 27.54 -12.90
CA LEU A 5 -9.34 27.40 -13.98
C LEU A 5 -8.81 26.45 -15.07
N TYR A 6 -9.71 25.74 -15.74
CA TYR A 6 -9.37 24.84 -16.84
C TYR A 6 -8.56 25.57 -17.92
N GLY A 7 -7.46 24.96 -18.38
CA GLY A 7 -6.55 25.55 -19.36
C GLY A 7 -5.51 26.51 -18.78
N THR A 8 -5.57 26.80 -17.47
CA THR A 8 -4.57 27.60 -16.74
C THR A 8 -3.74 26.70 -15.84
N ASN A 9 -2.41 26.85 -15.88
CA ASN A 9 -1.46 26.13 -15.01
C ASN A 9 -1.67 24.60 -14.95
N GLU A 10 -1.95 24.00 -16.10
CA GLU A 10 -2.02 22.54 -16.25
C GLU A 10 -0.63 21.88 -16.10
N TRP A 11 0.43 22.64 -16.36
CA TRP A 11 1.81 22.23 -16.28
C TRP A 11 2.64 23.39 -15.72
N ILE A 12 3.16 23.25 -14.49
CA ILE A 12 3.89 24.31 -13.80
C ILE A 12 5.36 23.90 -13.68
N PRO A 13 6.30 24.52 -14.39
CA PRO A 13 7.72 24.17 -14.30
C PRO A 13 8.26 24.35 -12.88
N ILE A 14 9.13 23.44 -12.45
CA ILE A 14 9.84 23.54 -11.18
C ILE A 14 11.24 24.12 -11.42
N GLU A 15 11.48 25.31 -10.90
CA GLU A 15 12.76 26.04 -10.98
C GLU A 15 13.32 26.26 -9.57
N ASP A 16 13.95 25.23 -9.02
CA ASP A 16 14.67 25.32 -7.76
C ASP A 16 16.16 25.57 -8.02
N LYS A 17 16.55 26.84 -7.92
CA LYS A 17 17.96 27.27 -8.07
C LYS A 17 18.73 27.29 -6.75
N ARG A 18 18.05 27.11 -5.61
CA ARG A 18 18.64 27.34 -4.28
C ARG A 18 18.97 26.03 -3.57
N ASP A 19 18.25 24.94 -3.88
CA ASP A 19 18.31 23.64 -3.18
C ASP A 19 18.15 23.77 -1.64
N GLN A 20 17.42 24.81 -1.22
CA GLN A 20 17.12 25.11 0.18
C GLN A 20 15.65 24.85 0.47
N ALA A 21 15.37 24.41 1.69
CA ALA A 21 14.01 24.26 2.17
C ALA A 21 13.38 25.64 2.42
N LEU A 22 12.20 25.87 1.85
CA LEU A 22 11.44 27.12 2.01
C LEU A 22 10.11 26.82 2.71
N LEU A 23 9.55 27.81 3.42
CA LEU A 23 8.18 27.70 3.92
C LEU A 23 7.23 27.49 2.74
N LEU A 24 6.31 26.52 2.88
CA LEU A 24 5.35 26.23 1.83
C LEU A 24 4.47 27.45 1.49
N SER A 25 4.11 28.24 2.50
CA SER A 25 3.40 29.52 2.36
C SER A 25 4.16 30.53 1.48
N ASP A 26 5.49 30.57 1.59
CA ASP A 26 6.33 31.47 0.81
C ASP A 26 6.41 31.00 -0.64
N CYS A 27 6.54 29.69 -0.88
CA CYS A 27 6.47 29.11 -2.22
C CYS A 27 5.16 29.48 -2.93
N ILE A 28 4.03 29.38 -2.22
CA ILE A 28 2.71 29.77 -2.74
C ILE A 28 2.60 31.27 -2.98
N THR A 29 3.17 32.09 -2.09
CA THR A 29 3.21 33.55 -2.26
C THR A 29 3.97 33.94 -3.52
N VAL A 30 5.13 33.32 -3.77
CA VAL A 30 5.91 33.56 -4.99
C VAL A 30 5.16 33.07 -6.22
N PHE A 31 4.59 31.86 -6.19
CA PHE A 31 3.80 31.33 -7.31
C PHE A 31 2.65 32.27 -7.71
N LYS A 32 1.93 32.84 -6.73
CA LYS A 32 0.80 33.76 -6.95
C LYS A 32 1.23 35.19 -7.30
N HIS A 33 2.51 35.55 -7.17
CA HIS A 33 2.97 36.93 -7.38
C HIS A 33 2.93 37.30 -8.87
N PRO A 34 2.31 38.43 -9.27
CA PRO A 34 2.13 38.79 -10.68
C PRO A 34 3.46 38.92 -11.45
N ASP A 35 4.51 39.42 -10.79
CA ASP A 35 5.82 39.64 -11.42
C ASP A 35 6.75 38.41 -11.37
N ALA A 36 6.45 37.40 -10.55
CA ALA A 36 7.27 36.19 -10.47
C ALA A 36 6.85 35.24 -11.60
N LYS A 37 7.43 35.44 -12.78
CA LYS A 37 7.13 34.67 -13.99
C LYS A 37 8.40 34.30 -14.72
N LEU A 38 8.44 33.10 -15.29
CA LEU A 38 9.45 32.74 -16.28
C LEU A 38 9.12 33.42 -17.60
N VAL A 39 10.09 34.16 -18.14
CA VAL A 39 9.98 34.81 -19.44
C VAL A 39 10.68 33.93 -20.48
N TYR A 40 9.92 33.40 -21.43
CA TYR A 40 10.46 32.61 -22.53
C TYR A 40 10.91 33.52 -23.68
N GLN A 41 11.70 32.96 -24.61
CA GLN A 41 12.25 33.71 -25.75
C GLN A 41 11.16 34.32 -26.65
N ASP A 42 9.99 33.70 -26.71
CA ASP A 42 8.82 34.18 -27.45
C ASP A 42 8.01 35.26 -26.69
N GLY A 43 8.50 35.71 -25.53
CA GLY A 43 7.86 36.71 -24.68
C GLY A 43 6.75 36.17 -23.78
N ARG A 44 6.40 34.88 -23.85
CA ARG A 44 5.42 34.27 -22.95
C ARG A 44 5.93 34.32 -21.50
N LYS A 45 5.00 34.62 -20.59
CA LYS A 45 5.22 34.61 -19.15
C LYS A 45 4.45 33.45 -18.54
N LEU A 46 5.15 32.56 -17.84
CA LEU A 46 4.54 31.42 -17.16
C LEU A 46 4.79 31.47 -15.66
N ASP A 47 3.79 31.05 -14.89
CA ASP A 47 3.97 30.74 -13.47
C ASP A 47 4.97 29.59 -13.30
N TYR A 48 5.66 29.55 -12.18
CA TYR A 48 6.64 28.50 -11.88
C TYR A 48 6.69 28.21 -10.38
N TRP A 49 7.17 27.02 -10.05
CA TRP A 49 7.37 26.56 -8.69
C TRP A 49 8.83 26.73 -8.26
N VAL A 50 9.08 27.23 -7.05
CA VAL A 50 10.37 27.84 -6.69
C VAL A 50 11.29 27.00 -5.80
N SER A 51 10.80 25.91 -5.21
CA SER A 51 11.62 25.04 -4.34
C SER A 51 11.13 23.60 -4.34
N ARG A 52 12.04 22.63 -4.30
CA ARG A 52 11.72 21.21 -4.19
C ARG A 52 11.54 20.74 -2.76
N LYS A 53 11.96 21.51 -1.76
CA LYS A 53 11.89 21.17 -0.33
C LYS A 53 11.01 22.18 0.38
N MET A 54 9.89 21.74 0.94
CA MET A 54 8.88 22.65 1.50
C MET A 54 8.65 22.32 2.97
N ILE A 55 8.81 23.34 3.81
CA ILE A 55 8.60 23.29 5.25
C ILE A 55 7.12 23.59 5.52
N ILE A 56 6.47 22.72 6.27
CA ILE A 56 5.08 22.86 6.72
C ILE A 56 5.10 22.91 8.26
N PRO A 57 4.77 24.06 8.88
CA PRO A 57 4.61 24.15 10.33
C PRO A 57 3.54 23.19 10.85
N VAL A 58 3.76 22.66 12.05
CA VAL A 58 2.84 21.71 12.68
C VAL A 58 2.20 22.35 13.90
N ASN A 59 0.88 22.32 13.96
CA ASN A 59 0.13 22.74 15.14
C ASN A 59 -0.13 21.49 16.02
N LYS A 60 0.77 21.26 16.99
CA LYS A 60 0.72 20.07 17.87
C LYS A 60 -0.60 19.95 18.63
N GLU A 61 -1.16 21.06 19.12
CA GLU A 61 -2.45 21.06 19.84
C GLU A 61 -3.58 20.57 18.92
N ASN A 62 -3.66 21.10 17.70
CA ASN A 62 -4.69 20.70 16.75
C ASN A 62 -4.51 19.24 16.28
N CYS A 63 -3.27 18.77 16.09
CA CYS A 63 -3.00 17.37 15.74
C CYS A 63 -3.62 16.40 16.74
N LEU A 64 -3.44 16.66 18.03
CA LEU A 64 -3.98 15.82 19.11
C LEU A 64 -5.49 15.99 19.23
N LYS A 65 -5.97 17.24 19.30
CA LYS A 65 -7.39 17.57 19.46
C LYS A 65 -8.27 17.01 18.32
N SER A 66 -7.74 16.97 17.10
CA SER A 66 -8.48 16.53 15.90
C SER A 66 -8.34 15.03 15.63
N GLY A 67 -7.61 14.28 16.48
CA GLY A 67 -7.38 12.83 16.29
C GLY A 67 -6.49 12.49 15.09
N ILE A 68 -5.65 13.43 14.65
CA ILE A 68 -4.65 13.16 13.59
C ILE A 68 -3.55 12.27 14.15
N VAL A 69 -3.12 12.55 15.37
CA VAL A 69 -2.11 11.79 16.10
C VAL A 69 -2.70 11.42 17.45
N SER A 70 -2.59 10.15 17.84
CA SER A 70 -3.01 9.70 19.17
C SER A 70 -2.02 10.16 20.25
N GLU A 71 -2.50 10.27 21.49
CA GLU A 71 -1.71 10.74 22.63
C GLU A 71 -0.41 9.93 22.84
N LYS A 72 -0.41 8.62 22.52
CA LYS A 72 0.78 7.77 22.62
C LYS A 72 1.93 8.19 21.69
N PHE A 73 1.64 8.99 20.66
CA PHE A 73 2.63 9.51 19.73
C PHE A 73 2.86 11.03 19.88
N ALA A 74 2.30 11.68 20.92
CA ALA A 74 2.37 13.13 21.10
C ALA A 74 3.82 13.67 21.12
N GLU A 75 4.75 12.92 21.72
CA GLU A 75 6.17 13.29 21.82
C GLU A 75 6.94 13.15 20.50
N GLN A 76 6.35 12.51 19.49
CA GLN A 76 6.94 12.35 18.17
C GLN A 76 6.54 13.48 17.21
N ILE A 77 5.61 14.36 17.60
CA ILE A 77 5.13 15.46 16.78
C ILE A 77 6.22 16.56 16.73
N PRO A 78 6.84 16.83 15.57
CA PRO A 78 7.82 17.89 15.43
C PRO A 78 7.14 19.27 15.30
N ASP A 79 7.89 20.36 15.43
CA ASP A 79 7.38 21.72 15.19
C ASP A 79 7.07 21.99 13.71
N SER A 80 7.69 21.24 12.80
CA SER A 80 7.46 21.30 11.36
C SER A 80 7.87 20.01 10.67
N ILE A 81 7.28 19.75 9.50
CA ILE A 81 7.70 18.69 8.59
C ILE A 81 8.31 19.27 7.32
N VAL A 82 9.12 18.46 6.63
CA VAL A 82 9.66 18.81 5.31
C VAL A 82 9.24 17.76 4.31
N ILE A 83 8.43 18.16 3.34
CA ILE A 83 8.10 17.35 2.16
C ILE A 83 9.04 17.71 1.01
N SER A 84 9.26 16.77 0.09
CA SER A 84 10.21 16.96 -1.02
C SER A 84 9.69 16.39 -2.34
N ILE A 85 9.72 17.22 -3.38
CA ILE A 85 9.40 16.81 -4.75
C ILE A 85 10.61 16.03 -5.33
N PRO A 86 10.44 14.81 -5.87
CA PRO A 86 11.53 14.02 -6.43
C PRO A 86 12.32 14.77 -7.51
N LYS A 87 13.64 14.56 -7.53
CA LYS A 87 14.53 15.20 -8.53
C LYS A 87 14.18 14.85 -9.98
N SER A 88 13.60 13.67 -10.21
CA SER A 88 13.15 13.21 -11.53
C SER A 88 11.93 14.00 -12.05
N LYS A 89 11.23 14.73 -11.19
CA LYS A 89 10.03 15.48 -11.53
C LYS A 89 10.37 16.94 -11.85
N ASN A 90 9.97 17.42 -13.01
CA ASN A 90 10.33 18.76 -13.52
C ASN A 90 9.16 19.75 -13.56
N TYR A 91 7.96 19.30 -13.20
CA TYR A 91 6.78 20.14 -13.16
C TYR A 91 5.82 19.71 -12.05
N LEU A 92 4.92 20.59 -11.62
CA LEU A 92 3.75 20.24 -10.83
C LEU A 92 2.52 20.17 -11.72
N SER A 93 1.70 19.14 -11.51
CA SER A 93 0.34 19.13 -12.05
C SER A 93 -0.56 20.05 -11.24
N LYS A 94 -1.74 20.36 -11.79
CA LYS A 94 -2.74 21.17 -11.09
C LYS A 94 -3.21 20.55 -9.78
N GLN A 95 -3.37 19.23 -9.73
CA GLN A 95 -3.78 18.50 -8.53
C GLN A 95 -2.74 18.64 -7.42
N GLU A 96 -1.46 18.60 -7.80
CA GLU A 96 -0.34 18.74 -6.86
C GLU A 96 -0.21 20.17 -6.35
N LEU A 97 -0.34 21.17 -7.23
CA LEU A 97 -0.40 22.57 -6.83
C LEU A 97 -1.55 22.81 -5.85
N PHE A 98 -2.75 22.31 -6.16
CA PHE A 98 -3.92 22.46 -5.28
C PHE A 98 -3.63 21.89 -3.88
N PHE A 99 -3.02 20.71 -3.80
CA PHE A 99 -2.71 20.10 -2.52
C PHE A 99 -1.64 20.89 -1.75
N LEU A 100 -0.62 21.41 -2.44
CA LEU A 100 0.40 22.27 -1.84
C LEU A 100 -0.16 23.61 -1.36
N ASP A 101 -1.05 24.25 -2.11
CA ASP A 101 -1.73 25.48 -1.70
C ASP A 101 -2.64 25.23 -0.49
N PHE A 102 -3.37 24.12 -0.51
CA PHE A 102 -4.17 23.68 0.62
C PHE A 102 -3.31 23.49 1.89
N LEU A 103 -2.22 22.73 1.79
CA LEU A 103 -1.31 22.50 2.91
C LEU A 103 -0.61 23.78 3.40
N SER A 104 -0.45 24.79 2.55
CA SER A 104 0.21 26.05 2.93
C SER A 104 -0.53 26.84 4.01
N THR A 105 -1.82 26.55 4.20
CA THR A 105 -2.68 27.19 5.22
C THR A 105 -3.27 26.20 6.22
N TYR A 106 -2.99 24.91 6.04
CA TYR A 106 -3.55 23.83 6.86
C TYR A 106 -3.04 23.88 8.30
N GLN A 107 -3.96 23.97 9.26
CA GLN A 107 -3.66 24.13 10.68
C GLN A 107 -3.72 22.80 11.45
N TRP A 108 -3.66 21.67 10.77
CA TRP A 108 -3.78 20.35 11.38
C TRP A 108 -5.06 20.15 12.19
N ASP A 109 -6.14 20.84 11.78
CA ASP A 109 -7.43 20.93 12.46
C ASP A 109 -8.47 19.91 11.98
N ARG A 110 -8.09 19.06 11.01
CA ARG A 110 -8.93 17.96 10.51
C ARG A 110 -8.07 16.86 9.85
N PRO A 111 -8.35 15.57 10.04
CA PRO A 111 -7.62 14.50 9.35
C PRO A 111 -7.69 14.61 7.82
N LEU A 112 -6.60 14.25 7.14
CA LEU A 112 -6.52 14.10 5.69
C LEU A 112 -6.09 12.68 5.37
N ASN A 113 -6.90 11.98 4.58
CA ASN A 113 -6.61 10.61 4.18
C ASN A 113 -6.45 10.52 2.66
N VAL A 114 -5.50 9.70 2.23
CA VAL A 114 -5.28 9.33 0.83
C VAL A 114 -5.53 7.84 0.67
N LEU A 115 -6.04 7.40 -0.48
CA LEU A 115 -6.33 5.99 -0.73
C LEU A 115 -5.06 5.16 -0.89
N ASN A 116 -4.03 5.73 -1.53
CA ASN A 116 -2.78 5.04 -1.81
C ASN A 116 -1.66 5.49 -0.85
N GLN A 117 -0.72 4.59 -0.56
CA GLN A 117 0.51 4.83 0.23
C GLN A 117 1.53 5.74 -0.51
N GLY A 118 1.07 6.93 -0.90
CA GLY A 118 1.85 7.98 -1.56
C GLY A 118 1.98 7.84 -3.08
N GLY A 119 1.25 6.93 -3.73
CA GLY A 119 1.40 6.64 -5.16
C GLY A 119 1.00 7.77 -6.12
N ASP A 120 0.05 8.63 -5.73
CA ASP A 120 -0.58 9.54 -6.71
C ASP A 120 -0.09 10.98 -6.66
N LEU A 121 0.44 11.44 -5.53
CA LEU A 121 0.96 12.81 -5.37
C LEU A 121 2.46 12.74 -5.12
N ASN A 122 3.23 12.78 -6.21
CA ASN A 122 4.69 12.67 -6.22
C ASN A 122 5.36 13.98 -5.74
N ILE A 123 4.94 14.45 -4.57
CA ILE A 123 5.38 15.69 -3.90
C ILE A 123 6.00 15.43 -2.51
N GLY A 124 6.20 14.15 -2.17
CA GLY A 124 6.89 13.74 -0.94
C GLY A 124 5.99 13.44 0.25
N LEU A 125 4.67 13.28 0.04
CA LEU A 125 3.73 12.96 1.13
C LEU A 125 3.96 11.57 1.73
N ARG A 126 4.48 10.62 0.93
CA ARG A 126 4.68 9.22 1.34
C ARG A 126 5.38 9.06 2.69
N ASP A 127 6.37 9.92 2.95
CA ASP A 127 7.15 9.93 4.20
C ASP A 127 6.33 10.31 5.45
N TYR A 128 5.08 10.74 5.29
CA TYR A 128 4.21 11.26 6.36
C TYR A 128 2.82 10.63 6.30
N LEU A 129 2.72 9.43 5.74
CA LEU A 129 1.49 8.64 5.70
C LEU A 129 1.55 7.51 6.71
N MET A 130 0.51 7.40 7.54
CA MET A 130 0.29 6.31 8.48
C MET A 130 -0.85 5.44 7.97
N TYR A 131 -0.64 4.13 7.93
CA TYR A 131 -1.60 3.17 7.40
C TYR A 131 -2.79 2.95 8.33
N GLU A 132 -4.01 2.91 7.78
CA GLU A 132 -5.26 2.77 8.52
C GLU A 132 -6.23 1.74 7.89
N GLY A 133 -5.70 0.76 7.15
CA GLY A 133 -6.49 -0.24 6.43
C GLY A 133 -6.76 0.18 4.99
N PHE A 134 -7.94 0.75 4.71
CA PHE A 134 -8.35 1.15 3.36
C PHE A 134 -7.78 2.50 2.88
N SER A 135 -7.14 3.25 3.78
CA SER A 135 -6.55 4.55 3.47
C SER A 135 -5.33 4.78 4.33
N CYS A 136 -4.59 5.84 4.02
CA CYS A 136 -3.46 6.29 4.80
C CYS A 136 -3.69 7.73 5.25
N LYS A 137 -3.55 7.98 6.55
CA LYS A 137 -3.71 9.29 7.17
C LYS A 137 -2.40 10.08 7.05
N PHE A 138 -2.51 11.34 6.64
CA PHE A 138 -1.40 12.28 6.66
C PHE A 138 -1.15 12.78 8.08
N VAL A 139 0.02 12.46 8.62
CA VAL A 139 0.42 12.73 10.00
C VAL A 139 1.77 13.45 10.02
N PRO A 140 2.06 14.30 11.02
CA PRO A 140 3.34 15.01 11.09
C PRO A 140 4.51 14.13 11.56
N ILE A 141 4.37 12.80 11.55
CA ILE A 141 5.37 11.85 12.01
C ILE A 141 5.98 11.17 10.79
N LYS A 142 7.30 11.16 10.72
CA LYS A 142 8.00 10.54 9.61
C LYS A 142 7.84 9.02 9.65
N ASN A 143 7.27 8.46 8.59
CA ASN A 143 7.09 7.03 8.39
C ASN A 143 8.01 6.51 7.27
N LYS A 144 8.33 5.22 7.31
CA LYS A 144 9.15 4.52 6.30
C LYS A 144 8.32 3.44 5.61
N VAL A 145 7.35 3.88 4.82
CA VAL A 145 6.49 2.98 4.06
C VAL A 145 7.29 2.32 2.93
N GLN A 146 7.27 0.99 2.85
CA GLN A 146 7.79 0.17 1.76
C GLN A 146 6.64 -0.66 1.14
N SER A 147 6.91 -1.50 0.14
CA SER A 147 5.83 -2.18 -0.61
C SER A 147 4.98 -3.12 0.25
N LEU A 148 5.61 -3.96 1.08
CA LEU A 148 4.93 -4.91 1.97
C LEU A 148 4.99 -4.50 3.45
N ASP A 149 5.70 -3.42 3.76
CA ASP A 149 5.86 -2.89 5.11
C ASP A 149 5.20 -1.51 5.19
N VAL A 150 4.12 -1.44 5.97
CA VAL A 150 3.33 -0.23 6.19
C VAL A 150 3.99 0.76 7.15
N GLY A 151 5.12 0.38 7.76
CA GLY A 151 5.88 1.19 8.68
C GLY A 151 5.17 1.41 10.02
N LEU A 152 5.29 2.61 10.57
CA LEU A 152 4.61 3.04 11.79
C LEU A 152 3.10 3.06 11.59
N VAL A 153 2.39 2.45 12.53
CA VAL A 153 0.93 2.30 12.54
C VAL A 153 0.40 2.56 13.95
N ASP A 154 -0.74 3.23 14.07
CA ASP A 154 -1.53 3.20 15.28
C ASP A 154 -2.34 1.90 15.35
N THR A 155 -1.82 0.91 16.09
CA THR A 155 -2.42 -0.43 16.16
C THR A 155 -3.83 -0.43 16.75
N ASP A 156 -4.10 0.41 17.76
CA ASP A 156 -5.43 0.49 18.38
C ASP A 156 -6.47 1.08 17.43
N GLU A 157 -6.11 2.16 16.71
CA GLU A 157 -7.01 2.76 15.72
C GLU A 157 -7.22 1.83 14.52
N LEU A 158 -6.16 1.14 14.06
CA LEU A 158 -6.27 0.18 12.97
C LEU A 158 -7.18 -0.99 13.36
N TYR A 159 -7.00 -1.57 14.55
CA TYR A 159 -7.82 -2.66 15.05
C TYR A 159 -9.29 -2.25 15.14
N ASP A 160 -9.58 -1.11 15.76
CA ASP A 160 -10.94 -0.58 15.87
C ASP A 160 -11.60 -0.36 14.51
N LYS A 161 -10.85 0.17 13.53
CA LYS A 161 -11.36 0.37 12.16
C LYS A 161 -11.74 -0.92 11.47
N ILE A 162 -10.89 -1.95 11.55
CA ILE A 162 -11.11 -3.22 10.86
C ILE A 162 -12.18 -4.05 11.58
N VAL A 163 -12.12 -4.12 12.90
CA VAL A 163 -12.95 -5.04 13.68
C VAL A 163 -14.30 -4.44 14.04
N ASN A 164 -14.34 -3.17 14.47
CA ASN A 164 -15.55 -2.56 15.03
C ASN A 164 -16.29 -1.66 14.03
N LYS A 165 -15.57 -1.03 13.09
CA LYS A 165 -16.16 -0.04 12.15
C LYS A 165 -16.38 -0.56 10.74
N SER A 166 -15.75 -1.67 10.36
CA SER A 166 -15.89 -2.27 9.03
C SER A 166 -16.83 -3.48 9.08
N CYS A 167 -17.55 -3.70 7.99
CA CYS A 167 -18.42 -4.86 7.80
C CYS A 167 -17.96 -5.62 6.56
N PHE A 168 -17.85 -6.94 6.68
CA PHE A 168 -17.41 -7.83 5.60
C PHE A 168 -18.46 -8.91 5.27
N ASP A 169 -19.66 -8.80 5.83
CA ASP A 169 -20.72 -9.81 5.73
C ASP A 169 -21.13 -10.04 4.28
N ALA A 170 -21.18 -8.97 3.48
CA ALA A 170 -21.46 -9.08 2.06
C ALA A 170 -20.39 -9.90 1.34
N VAL A 171 -19.11 -9.62 1.57
CA VAL A 171 -17.98 -10.33 0.95
C VAL A 171 -17.91 -11.80 1.39
N SER A 172 -18.34 -12.10 2.61
CA SER A 172 -18.23 -13.43 3.22
C SER A 172 -19.33 -14.41 2.78
N ARG A 173 -20.31 -13.94 2.01
CA ARG A 173 -21.46 -14.74 1.55
C ARG A 173 -21.09 -15.57 0.31
N GLU A 174 -21.69 -16.75 0.21
CA GLU A 174 -21.47 -17.71 -0.90
C GLU A 174 -22.77 -17.97 -1.70
N ASP A 175 -23.82 -17.19 -1.46
CA ASP A 175 -25.14 -17.31 -2.08
C ASP A 175 -25.34 -16.35 -3.27
N TYR A 176 -24.25 -15.77 -3.79
CA TYR A 176 -24.23 -14.98 -5.01
C TYR A 176 -22.98 -15.26 -5.84
N CYS A 177 -23.02 -14.89 -7.12
CA CYS A 177 -21.87 -14.99 -8.02
C CYS A 177 -21.02 -13.72 -7.90
N VAL A 178 -19.75 -13.86 -7.52
CA VAL A 178 -18.78 -12.75 -7.58
C VAL A 178 -18.38 -12.53 -9.05
N ASP A 179 -18.75 -11.38 -9.60
CA ASP A 179 -18.35 -11.03 -10.97
C ASP A 179 -16.86 -10.66 -11.08
N TYR A 180 -16.38 -10.55 -12.33
CA TYR A 180 -15.01 -10.15 -12.63
C TYR A 180 -14.62 -8.80 -12.01
N GLN A 181 -15.54 -7.83 -11.97
CA GLN A 181 -15.24 -6.51 -11.44
C GLN A 181 -14.97 -6.57 -9.94
N ASN A 182 -15.72 -7.39 -9.21
CA ASN A 182 -15.52 -7.60 -7.78
C ASN A 182 -14.24 -8.40 -7.50
N THR A 183 -13.93 -9.45 -8.27
CA THR A 183 -12.67 -10.18 -8.10
C THR A 183 -11.46 -9.29 -8.43
N TYR A 184 -11.52 -8.50 -9.51
CA TYR A 184 -10.48 -7.52 -9.85
C TYR A 184 -10.29 -6.46 -8.76
N THR A 185 -11.39 -5.96 -8.19
CA THR A 185 -11.34 -4.95 -7.14
C THR A 185 -10.75 -5.53 -5.85
N PHE A 186 -11.28 -6.66 -5.37
CA PHE A 186 -10.93 -7.19 -4.04
C PHE A 186 -9.70 -8.10 -4.00
N LEU A 187 -9.17 -8.51 -5.16
CA LEU A 187 -7.93 -9.29 -5.26
C LEU A 187 -6.79 -8.54 -5.95
N GLY A 188 -7.08 -7.46 -6.68
CA GLY A 188 -6.10 -6.66 -7.42
C GLY A 188 -5.98 -5.24 -6.86
N VAL A 189 -6.94 -4.38 -7.20
CA VAL A 189 -6.86 -2.91 -7.00
C VAL A 189 -6.87 -2.52 -5.52
N MET A 190 -7.79 -3.10 -4.74
CA MET A 190 -7.97 -2.87 -3.31
C MET A 190 -8.05 -4.21 -2.61
N SER A 191 -6.93 -4.94 -2.65
CA SER A 191 -6.88 -6.30 -2.12
C SER A 191 -7.30 -6.36 -0.65
N LEU A 192 -8.39 -7.09 -0.36
CA LEU A 192 -8.85 -7.30 1.01
C LEU A 192 -7.90 -8.21 1.79
N ARG A 193 -7.24 -9.17 1.12
CA ARG A 193 -6.16 -9.94 1.75
C ARG A 193 -5.03 -9.02 2.19
N SER A 194 -4.64 -8.07 1.34
CA SER A 194 -3.59 -7.10 1.66
C SER A 194 -3.94 -6.33 2.93
N LEU A 195 -5.19 -5.87 3.06
CA LEU A 195 -5.68 -5.21 4.26
C LEU A 195 -5.47 -6.03 5.53
N PHE A 196 -5.89 -7.29 5.53
CA PHE A 196 -5.73 -8.15 6.71
C PHE A 196 -4.26 -8.52 6.96
N THR A 197 -3.49 -8.84 5.92
CA THR A 197 -2.07 -9.21 6.06
C THR A 197 -1.21 -8.05 6.53
N SER A 198 -1.44 -6.83 6.02
CA SER A 198 -0.72 -5.64 6.47
C SER A 198 -1.06 -5.31 7.92
N ALA A 199 -2.32 -5.49 8.33
CA ALA A 199 -2.71 -5.34 9.73
C ALA A 199 -2.06 -6.39 10.63
N ALA A 200 -2.09 -7.67 10.24
CA ALA A 200 -1.43 -8.76 10.98
C ALA A 200 0.07 -8.50 11.17
N ASN A 201 0.76 -8.05 10.12
CA ASN A 201 2.17 -7.70 10.19
C ASN A 201 2.45 -6.50 11.10
N ALA A 202 1.59 -5.46 11.07
CA ALA A 202 1.70 -4.33 12.00
C ALA A 202 1.52 -4.76 13.46
N PHE A 203 0.56 -5.65 13.73
CA PHE A 203 0.34 -6.21 15.07
C PHE A 203 1.52 -7.10 15.52
N LEU A 204 2.06 -7.94 14.63
CA LEU A 204 3.26 -8.72 14.90
C LEU A 204 4.47 -7.85 15.25
N ALA A 205 4.69 -6.77 14.48
CA ALA A 205 5.77 -5.82 14.72
C ALA A 205 5.62 -5.10 16.08
N ALA A 206 4.38 -4.87 16.52
CA ALA A 206 4.07 -4.33 17.84
C ALA A 206 4.09 -5.38 18.98
N GLY A 207 4.25 -6.66 18.67
CA GLY A 207 4.18 -7.77 19.64
C GLY A 207 2.75 -8.17 20.05
N GLU A 208 1.74 -7.65 19.36
CA GLU A 208 0.30 -7.87 19.61
C GLU A 208 -0.18 -9.17 18.93
N LYS A 209 0.34 -10.32 19.40
CA LYS A 209 0.14 -11.63 18.74
C LYS A 209 -1.32 -12.04 18.59
N ASP A 210 -2.15 -11.80 19.60
CA ASP A 210 -3.57 -12.19 19.56
C ASP A 210 -4.33 -11.43 18.46
N ARG A 211 -4.09 -10.12 18.33
CA ARG A 211 -4.69 -9.30 17.26
C ARG A 211 -4.18 -9.71 15.89
N ALA A 212 -2.90 -10.08 15.78
CA ALA A 212 -2.33 -10.59 14.53
C ALA A 212 -3.00 -11.89 14.09
N GLU A 213 -3.14 -12.88 14.99
CA GLU A 213 -3.83 -14.14 14.70
C GLU A 213 -5.29 -13.90 14.28
N GLU A 214 -5.99 -13.00 14.97
CA GLU A 214 -7.37 -12.63 14.63
C GLU A 214 -7.47 -12.05 13.21
N MET A 215 -6.52 -11.22 12.77
CA MET A 215 -6.56 -10.67 11.40
C MET A 215 -6.37 -11.75 10.33
N LEU A 216 -5.44 -12.68 10.54
CA LEU A 216 -5.21 -13.80 9.62
C LEU A 216 -6.45 -14.71 9.55
N ASP A 217 -7.02 -15.05 10.70
CA ASP A 217 -8.22 -15.89 10.78
C ASP A 217 -9.44 -15.18 10.15
N LYS A 218 -9.61 -13.88 10.41
CA LYS A 218 -10.68 -13.07 9.81
C LYS A 218 -10.53 -12.99 8.29
N CYS A 219 -9.31 -12.90 7.77
CA CYS A 219 -9.05 -12.97 6.32
C CYS A 219 -9.60 -14.26 5.70
N GLN A 220 -9.30 -15.41 6.31
CA GLN A 220 -9.79 -16.73 5.87
C GLN A 220 -11.32 -16.87 6.00
N GLN A 221 -11.90 -16.22 7.01
CA GLN A 221 -13.34 -16.20 7.21
C GLN A 221 -14.05 -15.36 6.15
N VAL A 222 -13.50 -14.19 5.81
CA VAL A 222 -14.09 -13.23 4.89
C VAL A 222 -13.90 -13.61 3.42
N LEU A 223 -12.69 -14.03 3.04
CA LEU A 223 -12.34 -14.31 1.66
C LEU A 223 -12.31 -15.82 1.41
N LYS A 224 -13.49 -16.37 1.15
CA LYS A 224 -13.64 -17.80 0.82
C LYS A 224 -12.95 -18.10 -0.51
N PRO A 225 -12.02 -19.08 -0.58
CA PRO A 225 -11.28 -19.39 -1.81
C PRO A 225 -12.17 -19.71 -3.01
N LYS A 226 -13.34 -20.30 -2.75
CA LYS A 226 -14.35 -20.61 -3.77
C LYS A 226 -14.82 -19.37 -4.55
N GLU A 227 -14.98 -18.24 -3.89
CA GLU A 227 -15.47 -16.99 -4.48
C GLU A 227 -14.33 -16.00 -4.78
N TYR A 228 -13.29 -16.04 -3.94
CA TYR A 228 -12.11 -15.21 -3.99
C TYR A 228 -10.88 -16.12 -3.94
N PRO A 229 -10.38 -16.64 -5.06
CA PRO A 229 -9.28 -17.61 -5.04
C PRO A 229 -7.99 -17.00 -4.45
N TYR A 230 -7.11 -17.87 -3.95
CA TYR A 230 -5.78 -17.48 -3.47
C TYR A 230 -4.86 -17.15 -4.64
N ASP A 231 -4.93 -17.91 -5.72
CA ASP A 231 -4.28 -17.57 -6.99
C ASP A 231 -5.24 -16.88 -7.95
N ASN A 232 -4.79 -15.80 -8.55
CA ASN A 232 -5.56 -15.08 -9.58
C ASN A 232 -4.75 -14.80 -10.83
N SER A 233 -3.59 -15.47 -10.99
CA SER A 233 -2.76 -15.33 -12.18
C SER A 233 -3.55 -15.56 -13.47
N LEU A 234 -4.45 -16.54 -13.48
CA LEU A 234 -5.35 -16.86 -14.60
C LEU A 234 -6.30 -15.71 -15.00
N LEU A 235 -6.56 -14.76 -14.09
CA LEU A 235 -7.41 -13.59 -14.34
C LEU A 235 -6.62 -12.40 -14.91
N GLY A 236 -5.29 -12.51 -15.03
CA GLY A 236 -4.42 -11.50 -15.66
C GLY A 236 -3.60 -10.65 -14.69
N TRP A 237 -3.57 -10.98 -13.40
CA TRP A 237 -2.68 -10.36 -12.41
C TRP A 237 -2.33 -11.39 -11.35
N ALA A 238 -1.08 -11.40 -10.88
CA ALA A 238 -0.56 -12.52 -10.08
C ALA A 238 -0.16 -12.14 -8.64
N SER A 239 -0.38 -10.89 -8.23
CA SER A 239 0.10 -10.37 -6.95
C SER A 239 -0.63 -10.92 -5.72
N ASN A 240 -1.84 -11.47 -5.88
CA ASN A 240 -2.63 -11.92 -4.73
C ASN A 240 -2.03 -13.14 -4.05
N SER A 241 -1.38 -14.04 -4.79
CA SER A 241 -0.80 -15.30 -4.29
C SER A 241 0.35 -15.08 -3.29
N LEU A 242 0.99 -13.91 -3.31
CA LEU A 242 2.00 -13.54 -2.31
C LEU A 242 1.40 -13.27 -0.92
N LEU A 243 0.12 -12.89 -0.85
CA LEU A 243 -0.57 -12.56 0.39
C LEU A 243 -0.84 -13.82 1.24
N PRO A 244 -1.42 -14.93 0.73
CA PRO A 244 -1.53 -16.17 1.49
C PRO A 244 -0.15 -16.76 1.84
N ILE A 245 0.89 -16.62 1.00
CA ILE A 245 2.26 -17.00 1.39
C ILE A 245 2.73 -16.19 2.61
N THR A 246 2.44 -14.89 2.64
CA THR A 246 2.72 -14.03 3.81
C THR A 246 1.93 -14.48 5.03
N MET A 247 0.65 -14.84 4.87
CA MET A 247 -0.15 -15.39 5.97
C MET A 247 0.42 -16.70 6.52
N VAL A 248 0.91 -17.61 5.65
CA VAL A 248 1.61 -18.84 6.08
C VAL A 248 2.81 -18.49 6.95
N LYS A 249 3.66 -17.55 6.50
CA LYS A 249 4.80 -17.05 7.27
C LYS A 249 4.36 -16.49 8.63
N ASP A 250 3.32 -15.68 8.65
CA ASP A 250 2.83 -15.02 9.86
C ASP A 250 2.22 -16.01 10.85
N TYR A 251 1.50 -17.04 10.37
CA TYR A 251 1.04 -18.14 11.21
C TYR A 251 2.20 -18.93 11.84
N TYR A 252 3.28 -19.21 11.10
CA TYR A 252 4.47 -19.81 11.71
C TYR A 252 5.11 -18.89 12.76
N ALA A 253 5.22 -17.57 12.49
CA ALA A 253 5.75 -16.60 13.45
C ALA A 253 4.91 -16.51 14.75
N LEU A 254 3.61 -16.79 14.65
CA LEU A 254 2.68 -16.89 15.78
C LEU A 254 2.74 -18.25 16.52
N GLY A 255 3.52 -19.21 16.03
CA GLY A 255 3.56 -20.56 16.58
C GLY A 255 2.31 -21.38 16.26
N LYS A 256 1.68 -21.15 15.09
CA LYS A 256 0.47 -21.85 14.61
C LYS A 256 0.77 -22.69 13.36
N PRO A 257 1.66 -23.70 13.44
CA PRO A 257 2.08 -24.48 12.28
C PRO A 257 0.91 -25.21 11.62
N GLU A 258 -0.07 -25.73 12.38
CA GLU A 258 -1.23 -26.42 11.81
C GLU A 258 -2.05 -25.53 10.87
N LYS A 259 -2.26 -24.26 11.24
CA LYS A 259 -2.94 -23.27 10.39
C LYS A 259 -2.11 -22.90 9.17
N ALA A 260 -0.80 -22.72 9.35
CA ALA A 260 0.13 -22.42 8.28
C ALA A 260 0.16 -23.55 7.23
N GLN A 261 0.26 -24.80 7.67
CA GLN A 261 0.26 -25.98 6.81
C GLN A 261 -1.07 -26.13 6.06
N ALA A 262 -2.20 -25.93 6.74
CA ALA A 262 -3.52 -26.00 6.11
C ALA A 262 -3.65 -24.99 4.96
N LEU A 263 -3.32 -23.73 5.19
CA LEU A 263 -3.36 -22.69 4.15
C LEU A 263 -2.35 -22.98 3.02
N ALA A 264 -1.13 -23.41 3.35
CA ALA A 264 -0.12 -23.74 2.34
C ALA A 264 -0.57 -24.87 1.41
N ARG A 265 -1.28 -25.89 1.93
CA ARG A 265 -1.84 -26.97 1.12
C ARG A 265 -2.93 -26.48 0.16
N GLU A 266 -3.83 -25.63 0.63
CA GLU A 266 -4.90 -25.06 -0.20
C GLU A 266 -4.31 -24.19 -1.33
N LEU A 267 -3.39 -23.28 -0.99
CA LEU A 267 -2.70 -22.46 -1.98
C LEU A 267 -1.91 -23.31 -2.99
N ASN A 268 -1.14 -24.29 -2.51
CA ASN A 268 -0.35 -25.15 -3.38
C ASN A 268 -1.22 -25.89 -4.40
N LYS A 269 -2.41 -26.34 -3.99
CA LYS A 269 -3.38 -26.96 -4.89
C LYS A 269 -3.81 -26.00 -6.02
N GLU A 270 -4.20 -24.77 -5.69
CA GLU A 270 -4.58 -23.76 -6.71
C GLU A 270 -3.41 -23.43 -7.64
N LEU A 271 -2.19 -23.28 -7.10
CA LEU A 271 -1.00 -23.01 -7.90
C LEU A 271 -0.69 -24.16 -8.87
N LEU A 272 -0.83 -25.42 -8.46
CA LEU A 272 -0.65 -26.58 -9.34
C LEU A 272 -1.71 -26.60 -10.47
N GLU A 273 -2.96 -26.21 -10.18
CA GLU A 273 -3.99 -26.07 -11.20
C GLU A 273 -3.65 -24.97 -12.23
N SER A 274 -3.15 -23.82 -11.77
CA SER A 274 -2.67 -22.75 -12.65
C SER A 274 -1.46 -23.18 -13.48
N ILE A 275 -0.49 -23.88 -12.87
CA ILE A 275 0.68 -24.44 -13.57
C ILE A 275 0.26 -25.38 -14.69
N ARG A 276 -0.70 -26.28 -14.43
CA ARG A 276 -1.25 -27.17 -15.46
C ARG A 276 -1.80 -26.38 -16.63
N PHE A 277 -2.64 -25.38 -16.37
CA PHE A 277 -3.22 -24.55 -17.41
C PHE A 277 -2.13 -23.88 -18.25
N TYR A 278 -1.15 -23.23 -17.61
CA TYR A 278 -0.09 -22.55 -18.34
C TYR A 278 0.85 -23.49 -19.08
N LEU A 279 1.00 -24.73 -18.62
CA LEU A 279 1.76 -25.76 -19.32
C LEU A 279 1.07 -26.17 -20.63
N ASP A 280 -0.26 -26.32 -20.63
CA ASP A 280 -1.04 -26.61 -21.85
C ASP A 280 -0.87 -25.49 -22.91
N PHE A 281 -0.60 -24.25 -22.48
CA PHE A 281 -0.38 -23.08 -23.32
C PHE A 281 1.06 -22.52 -23.25
N TYR A 282 2.03 -23.38 -22.97
CA TYR A 282 3.39 -22.96 -22.60
C TYR A 282 4.08 -22.04 -23.62
N SER A 283 3.80 -22.22 -24.92
CA SER A 283 4.39 -21.39 -25.99
C SER A 283 4.08 -19.90 -25.87
N ILE A 284 2.98 -19.54 -25.21
CA ILE A 284 2.56 -18.15 -24.98
C ILE A 284 2.56 -17.76 -23.50
N CYS A 285 2.45 -18.72 -22.59
CA CYS A 285 2.35 -18.50 -21.14
C CYS A 285 3.59 -18.89 -20.34
N LYS A 286 4.76 -18.96 -20.97
CA LYS A 286 6.01 -19.35 -20.33
C LYS A 286 6.29 -18.57 -19.02
N ASN A 287 6.13 -17.26 -19.04
CA ASN A 287 6.42 -16.41 -17.87
C ASN A 287 5.45 -16.70 -16.71
N ASP A 288 4.17 -16.91 -17.00
CA ASP A 288 3.15 -17.22 -15.98
C ASP A 288 3.37 -18.61 -15.38
N PHE A 289 3.76 -19.59 -16.20
CA PHE A 289 4.18 -20.91 -15.75
C PHE A 289 5.38 -20.82 -14.80
N GLU A 290 6.45 -20.12 -15.22
CA GLU A 290 7.67 -19.96 -14.40
C GLU A 290 7.38 -19.21 -13.10
N TYR A 291 6.51 -18.19 -13.15
CA TYR A 291 6.09 -17.43 -11.98
C TYR A 291 5.39 -18.32 -10.94
N ASN A 292 4.41 -19.12 -11.36
CA ASN A 292 3.68 -20.00 -10.44
C ASN A 292 4.57 -21.11 -9.86
N CYS A 293 5.48 -21.67 -10.65
CA CYS A 293 6.50 -22.59 -10.13
C CYS A 293 7.37 -21.93 -9.05
N ASN A 294 7.82 -20.69 -9.31
CA ASN A 294 8.62 -19.93 -8.36
C ASN A 294 7.87 -19.61 -7.06
N LEU A 295 6.54 -19.40 -7.11
CA LEU A 295 5.73 -19.21 -5.91
C LEU A 295 5.72 -20.45 -5.01
N ILE A 296 5.62 -21.66 -5.59
CA ILE A 296 5.68 -22.91 -4.82
C ILE A 296 7.06 -23.06 -4.17
N TYR A 297 8.14 -22.80 -4.93
CA TYR A 297 9.50 -22.85 -4.37
C TYR A 297 9.74 -21.82 -3.28
N TYR A 298 9.24 -20.60 -3.45
CA TYR A 298 9.33 -19.54 -2.45
C TYR A 298 8.57 -19.92 -1.17
N LEU A 299 7.35 -20.42 -1.31
CA LEU A 299 6.54 -20.93 -0.18
C LEU A 299 7.28 -22.06 0.57
N ALA A 300 7.81 -23.05 -0.16
CA ALA A 300 8.48 -24.19 0.46
C ALA A 300 9.82 -23.80 1.13
N ASN A 301 10.70 -23.11 0.42
CA ASN A 301 12.09 -22.92 0.84
C ASN A 301 12.31 -21.66 1.66
N ASP A 302 11.74 -20.52 1.27
CA ASP A 302 12.00 -19.24 1.92
C ASP A 302 11.00 -18.92 3.04
N VAL A 303 9.90 -19.68 3.13
CA VAL A 303 8.87 -19.50 4.17
C VAL A 303 8.80 -20.71 5.10
N ILE A 304 8.36 -21.87 4.60
CA ILE A 304 8.11 -23.04 5.46
C ILE A 304 9.42 -23.60 6.04
N ARG A 305 10.46 -23.76 5.19
CA ARG A 305 11.74 -24.31 5.64
C ARG A 305 12.48 -23.38 6.59
N GLU A 306 12.49 -22.08 6.32
CA GLU A 306 13.09 -21.07 7.22
C GLU A 306 12.35 -20.98 8.56
N ALA A 307 11.05 -21.27 8.59
CA ALA A 307 10.29 -21.44 9.82
C ALA A 307 10.64 -22.72 10.61
N GLY A 308 11.47 -23.60 10.04
CA GLY A 308 11.96 -24.83 10.67
C GLY A 308 11.18 -26.10 10.31
N ASP A 309 10.10 -26.00 9.53
CA ASP A 309 9.22 -27.12 9.17
C ASP A 309 9.71 -27.85 7.91
N LYS A 310 10.86 -28.51 8.03
CA LYS A 310 11.60 -29.08 6.89
C LYS A 310 10.85 -30.19 6.17
N GLU A 311 10.16 -31.05 6.92
CA GLU A 311 9.42 -32.19 6.37
C GLU A 311 8.25 -31.71 5.50
N PHE A 312 7.47 -30.74 5.99
CA PHE A 312 6.39 -30.17 5.21
C PHE A 312 6.90 -29.32 4.03
N ALA A 313 8.03 -28.62 4.18
CA ALA A 313 8.67 -27.92 3.07
C ALA A 313 9.10 -28.89 1.95
N ASP A 314 9.66 -30.04 2.30
CA ASP A 314 10.01 -31.10 1.34
C ASP A 314 8.75 -31.63 0.65
N GLU A 315 7.66 -31.84 1.39
CA GLU A 315 6.38 -32.26 0.83
C GLU A 315 5.85 -31.27 -0.23
N ILE A 316 5.80 -29.97 0.09
CA ILE A 316 5.32 -28.94 -0.85
C ILE A 316 6.24 -28.84 -2.07
N ALA A 317 7.56 -28.83 -1.88
CA ALA A 317 8.52 -28.75 -2.98
C ALA A 317 8.44 -29.98 -3.92
N ASN A 318 8.32 -31.18 -3.35
CA ASN A 318 8.23 -32.42 -4.13
C ASN A 318 6.90 -32.52 -4.88
N SER A 319 5.82 -31.93 -4.34
CA SER A 319 4.51 -31.95 -5.00
C SER A 319 4.56 -31.37 -6.42
N LEU A 320 5.37 -30.33 -6.67
CA LEU A 320 5.55 -29.76 -8.00
C LEU A 320 6.27 -30.74 -8.95
N SER A 321 7.35 -31.37 -8.48
CA SER A 321 8.11 -32.35 -9.27
C SER A 321 7.26 -33.57 -9.63
N ASP A 322 6.54 -34.12 -8.65
CA ASP A 322 5.64 -35.25 -8.83
C ASP A 322 4.51 -34.90 -9.80
N TYR A 323 3.94 -33.69 -9.67
CA TYR A 323 2.88 -33.20 -10.54
C TYR A 323 3.35 -33.07 -12.00
N LEU A 324 4.50 -32.45 -12.24
CA LEU A 324 5.07 -32.31 -13.59
C LEU A 324 5.46 -33.66 -14.20
N SER A 325 5.94 -34.61 -13.38
CA SER A 325 6.29 -35.96 -13.84
C SER A 325 5.06 -36.77 -14.25
N ALA A 326 3.95 -36.62 -13.53
CA ALA A 326 2.69 -37.30 -13.85
C ALA A 326 2.01 -36.78 -15.13
N MET A 327 2.44 -35.63 -15.65
CA MET A 327 1.92 -35.03 -16.89
C MET A 327 2.72 -35.41 -18.15
N GLN A 328 3.86 -36.08 -18.02
CA GLN A 328 4.67 -36.60 -19.14
C GLN A 328 4.19 -37.96 -19.63
#